data_AF-A0AAW8AK04-F1
#
_entry.id   AF-A0AAW8AK04-F1
#
_cell.length_a   1.000
_cell.length_b   1.000
_cell.length_c   1.000
_cell.angle_alpha   90.00
_cell.angle_beta   90.00
_cell.angle_gamma   90.00
#
_symmetry.space_group_name_H-M   'P 1'
#
loop_
_entity.id
_entity.type
_entity.pdbx_description
1 polymer ?
#
loop_
_entity_poly.entity_id
_entity_poly.type
_entity_poly.pdbx_seq_one_letter_code
_entity_poly.pdbx_strand_id
1 'polypeptide(L)'
;HHSPRAGAAFVKFNCAALPDNLLESELFGHEKGAFTGAVRQRKGRFELADGGTLFLDEIGESSASFQAKLLRILQEGEMERVGG
;
A
#
# COMPACT_ATOMS: atom_id res chain seq x y z
N HIS A 1 -16.46 -14.39 -11.07
CA HIS A 1 -17.70 -13.88 -10.43
C HIS A 1 -18.08 -14.57 -9.11
N HIS A 2 -17.42 -15.65 -8.66
CA HIS A 2 -17.82 -16.38 -7.44
C HIS A 2 -17.21 -15.86 -6.13
N SER A 3 -16.52 -14.71 -6.14
CA SER A 3 -15.98 -14.11 -4.91
C SER A 3 -17.05 -13.21 -4.29
N PRO A 4 -17.26 -13.24 -2.96
CA PRO A 4 -18.09 -12.27 -2.25
C PRO A 4 -17.68 -10.81 -2.48
N ARG A 5 -16.41 -10.59 -2.88
CA ARG A 5 -15.84 -9.26 -3.15
C ARG A 5 -15.82 -8.88 -4.64
N ALA A 6 -16.49 -9.64 -5.51
CA ALA A 6 -16.40 -9.42 -6.97
C ALA A 6 -16.96 -8.06 -7.45
N GLY A 7 -17.85 -7.43 -6.66
CA GLY A 7 -18.36 -6.08 -6.94
C GLY A 7 -17.63 -4.96 -6.18
N ALA A 8 -16.66 -5.29 -5.33
CA ALA A 8 -15.90 -4.32 -4.54
C ALA A 8 -14.69 -3.78 -5.32
N ALA A 9 -14.00 -2.79 -4.74
CA ALA A 9 -12.85 -2.16 -5.37
C ALA A 9 -11.75 -3.18 -5.73
N PHE A 10 -11.22 -3.09 -6.94
CA PHE A 10 -10.08 -3.89 -7.37
C PHE A 10 -8.94 -2.94 -7.76
N VAL A 11 -7.94 -2.84 -6.90
CA VAL A 11 -6.82 -1.92 -7.06
C VAL A 11 -5.59 -2.71 -7.51
N LYS A 12 -5.05 -2.38 -8.69
CA LYS A 12 -3.76 -2.92 -9.15
C LYS A 12 -2.64 -1.96 -8.78
N PHE A 13 -1.52 -2.52 -8.37
CA PHE A 13 -0.31 -1.77 -8.09
C PHE A 13 0.92 -2.58 -8.48
N ASN A 14 1.85 -1.96 -9.21
CA ASN A 14 3.10 -2.59 -9.63
C ASN A 14 4.24 -2.11 -8.73
N CYS A 15 4.87 -3.03 -8.01
CA CYS A 15 5.91 -2.73 -7.02
C CYS A 15 7.25 -2.31 -7.65
N ALA A 16 7.53 -2.73 -8.88
CA ALA A 16 8.74 -2.35 -9.61
C ALA A 16 8.68 -0.93 -10.20
N ALA A 17 7.50 -0.28 -10.15
CA ALA A 17 7.30 1.04 -10.77
C ALA A 17 7.91 2.21 -9.98
N LEU A 18 8.23 2.01 -8.69
CA LEU A 18 8.64 3.09 -7.79
C LEU A 18 9.78 2.63 -6.86
N PRO A 19 10.67 3.56 -6.44
CA PRO A 19 11.61 3.30 -5.37
C PRO A 19 10.88 3.10 -4.03
N ASP A 20 11.49 2.33 -3.11
CA ASP A 20 10.89 1.90 -1.84
C ASP A 20 10.21 2.99 -1.02
N ASN A 21 10.80 4.18 -0.92
CA ASN A 21 10.22 5.29 -0.15
C ASN A 21 8.89 5.79 -0.74
N LEU A 22 8.79 5.84 -2.06
CA LEU A 22 7.57 6.21 -2.78
C LEU A 22 6.59 5.04 -2.83
N LEU A 23 7.11 3.80 -2.91
CA LEU A 23 6.32 2.57 -2.82
C LEU A 23 5.52 2.53 -1.52
N GLU A 24 6.18 2.74 -0.37
CA GLU A 24 5.53 2.79 0.94
C GLU A 24 4.47 3.89 1.01
N SER A 25 4.81 5.09 0.54
CA SER A 25 3.92 6.25 0.52
C SER A 25 2.69 6.04 -0.37
N GLU A 26 2.80 5.32 -1.49
CA GLU A 26 1.65 5.00 -2.35
C GLU A 26 0.80 3.88 -1.78
N LEU A 27 1.41 2.82 -1.24
CA LEU A 27 0.68 1.67 -0.72
C LEU A 27 0.02 1.98 0.63
N PHE A 28 0.75 2.58 1.56
CA PHE A 28 0.30 2.85 2.92
C PHE A 28 -0.23 4.28 3.10
N GLY A 29 0.03 5.18 2.15
CA GLY A 29 -0.30 6.58 2.32
C GLY A 29 0.70 7.29 3.23
N HIS A 30 0.53 8.59 3.36
CA HIS A 30 1.38 9.42 4.20
C HIS A 30 0.60 10.54 4.85
N GLU A 31 1.07 10.95 6.01
CA GLU A 31 0.64 12.19 6.66
C GLU A 31 1.33 13.41 6.05
N LYS A 32 0.70 14.57 6.21
CA LYS A 32 1.32 15.84 5.79
C LYS A 32 2.62 16.05 6.58
N GLY A 33 3.71 16.29 5.88
CA GLY A 33 5.03 16.52 6.49
C GLY A 33 5.84 15.24 6.77
N ALA A 34 5.35 14.07 6.38
CA ALA A 34 6.07 12.81 6.57
C ALA A 34 7.45 12.75 5.87
N PHE A 35 7.61 13.47 4.75
CA PHE A 35 8.87 13.62 4.02
C PHE A 35 8.87 14.93 3.21
N THR A 36 10.04 15.33 2.69
CA THR A 36 10.17 16.50 1.82
C THR A 36 9.32 16.33 0.56
N GLY A 37 8.22 17.08 0.46
CA GLY A 37 7.25 16.95 -0.63
C GLY A 37 5.88 16.38 -0.22
N ALA A 38 5.73 15.92 1.03
CA ALA A 38 4.45 15.52 1.61
C ALA A 38 3.60 16.76 1.98
N VAL A 39 3.18 17.52 0.96
CA VAL A 39 2.45 18.80 1.14
C VAL A 39 1.04 18.61 1.70
N ARG A 40 0.46 17.41 1.51
CA ARG A 40 -0.89 17.02 1.94
C ARG A 40 -0.88 15.58 2.43
N GLN A 41 -1.84 15.23 3.27
CA GLN A 41 -2.13 13.84 3.60
C GLN A 41 -2.63 13.11 2.34
N ARG A 42 -2.28 11.84 2.19
CA ARG A 42 -2.74 11.00 1.09
C ARG A 42 -3.08 9.60 1.56
N LYS A 43 -4.25 9.12 1.14
CA LYS A 43 -4.71 7.73 1.35
C LYS A 43 -3.87 6.75 0.55
N GLY A 44 -3.50 5.64 1.19
CA GLY A 44 -2.76 4.55 0.56
C GLY A 44 -3.64 3.67 -0.32
N ARG A 45 -3.03 2.84 -1.17
CA ARG A 45 -3.77 1.83 -1.96
C ARG A 45 -4.49 0.80 -1.11
N PHE A 46 -3.99 0.49 0.09
CA PHE A 46 -4.68 -0.39 1.02
C PHE A 46 -6.06 0.17 1.40
N GLU A 47 -6.13 1.45 1.79
CA GLU A 47 -7.40 2.11 2.09
C GLU A 47 -8.32 2.20 0.87
N LEU A 48 -7.76 2.44 -0.32
CA LEU A 48 -8.56 2.48 -1.56
C LEU A 48 -9.11 1.11 -1.96
N ALA A 49 -8.47 0.03 -1.49
CA ALA A 49 -8.87 -1.35 -1.73
C ALA A 49 -9.67 -1.95 -0.56
N ASP A 50 -10.02 -1.15 0.45
CA ASP A 50 -10.75 -1.62 1.62
C ASP A 50 -12.11 -2.26 1.23
N GLY A 51 -12.44 -3.38 1.87
CA GLY A 51 -13.57 -4.25 1.48
C GLY A 51 -13.42 -4.95 0.12
N GLY A 52 -12.35 -4.66 -0.62
CA GLY A 52 -12.09 -5.12 -1.98
C GLY A 52 -10.87 -6.02 -2.09
N THR A 53 -10.08 -5.83 -3.14
CA THR A 53 -8.86 -6.58 -3.42
C THR A 53 -7.75 -5.66 -3.91
N LEU A 54 -6.58 -5.74 -3.26
CA LEU A 54 -5.34 -5.13 -3.72
C LEU A 54 -4.49 -6.20 -4.42
N PHE A 55 -4.16 -5.98 -5.67
CA PHE A 55 -3.26 -6.83 -6.45
C PHE A 55 -1.89 -6.17 -6.52
N LEU A 56 -0.87 -6.88 -6.04
CA LEU A 56 0.52 -6.46 -6.05
C LEU A 56 1.27 -7.24 -7.14
N ASP A 57 1.71 -6.54 -8.16
CA ASP A 57 2.50 -7.07 -9.26
C ASP A 57 4.00 -6.86 -9.00
N GLU A 58 4.84 -7.77 -9.46
CA GLU A 58 6.31 -7.69 -9.31
C GLU A 58 6.77 -7.50 -7.85
N ILE A 59 6.12 -8.14 -6.89
CA ILE A 59 6.47 -8.01 -5.46
C ILE A 59 7.92 -8.46 -5.17
N GLY A 60 8.48 -9.36 -5.99
CA GLY A 60 9.86 -9.82 -5.88
C GLY A 60 10.91 -8.73 -6.11
N GLU A 61 10.57 -7.65 -6.82
CA GLU A 61 11.46 -6.51 -7.08
C GLU A 61 11.48 -5.50 -5.92
N SER A 62 10.59 -5.63 -4.95
CA SER A 62 10.58 -4.77 -3.75
C SER A 62 11.63 -5.22 -2.74
N SER A 63 12.15 -4.30 -1.92
CA SER A 63 13.16 -4.65 -0.92
C SER A 63 12.67 -5.59 0.17
N ALA A 64 13.61 -6.33 0.77
CA ALA A 64 13.34 -7.20 1.91
C ALA A 64 12.72 -6.43 3.11
N SER A 65 13.14 -5.18 3.33
CA SER A 65 12.55 -4.31 4.37
C SER A 65 11.08 -4.00 4.09
N PHE A 66 10.74 -3.69 2.83
CA PHE A 66 9.36 -3.46 2.44
C PHE A 66 8.51 -4.72 2.61
N GLN A 67 9.01 -5.87 2.14
CA GLN A 67 8.32 -7.15 2.27
C GLN A 67 8.04 -7.54 3.74
N ALA A 68 9.00 -7.30 4.64
CA ALA A 68 8.82 -7.54 6.08
C ALA A 68 7.70 -6.66 6.66
N LYS A 69 7.63 -5.38 6.28
CA LYS A 69 6.58 -4.46 6.70
C LYS A 69 5.21 -4.86 6.15
N LEU A 70 5.15 -5.21 4.86
CA LEU A 70 3.95 -5.73 4.22
C LEU A 70 3.44 -7.00 4.93
N LEU A 71 4.33 -7.93 5.26
CA LEU A 71 3.97 -9.16 5.97
C LEU A 71 3.34 -8.86 7.33
N ARG A 72 3.90 -7.90 8.08
CA ARG A 72 3.36 -7.47 9.36
C ARG A 72 1.92 -6.94 9.22
N ILE A 73 1.67 -6.10 8.23
CA ILE A 73 0.34 -5.56 7.94
C ILE A 73 -0.65 -6.67 7.59
N LEU A 74 -0.23 -7.65 6.78
CA LEU A 74 -1.09 -8.79 6.42
C LEU A 74 -1.41 -9.70 7.62
N GLN A 75 -0.50 -9.79 8.60
CA GLN A 75 -0.67 -10.58 9.82
C GLN A 75 -1.54 -9.87 10.86
N GLU A 76 -1.30 -8.59 11.09
CA GLU A 76 -2.01 -7.79 12.10
C GLU A 76 -3.36 -7.30 11.57
N GLY A 77 -3.51 -7.15 10.25
CA GLY A 77 -4.70 -6.55 9.63
C GLY A 77 -4.78 -5.03 9.82
N GLU A 78 -3.73 -4.43 10.36
CA GLU A 78 -3.63 -3.01 10.67
C GLU A 78 -2.44 -2.39 9.91
N MET A 79 -2.54 -1.11 9.59
CA MET A 79 -1.50 -0.37 8.91
C MET A 79 -1.39 1.05 9.46
N GLU A 80 -0.16 1.56 9.48
CA GLU A 80 0.15 2.95 9.81
C GLU A 80 0.58 3.71 8.56
N ARG A 81 0.26 5.01 8.52
CA ARG A 81 0.72 5.87 7.43
C ARG A 81 2.20 6.19 7.62
N VAL A 82 2.88 6.50 6.53
CA VAL A 82 4.24 7.06 6.63
C VAL A 82 4.15 8.42 7.35
N GLY A 83 4.93 8.57 8.42
CA GLY A 83 5.00 9.79 9.23
C GLY A 83 4.16 9.79 10.51
N GLY A 84 3.42 8.71 10.80
CA GLY A 84 2.62 8.53 12.02
C GLY A 84 1.28 7.86 11.75
#